data_AF-A0A820PSH7-F1
#
_entry.id   AF-A0A820PSH7-F1
#
_cell.length_a   1.000
_cell.length_b   1.000
_cell.length_c   1.000
_cell.angle_alpha   90.00
_cell.angle_beta   90.00
_cell.angle_gamma   90.00
#
_symmetry.space_group_name_H-M   'P 1'
#
loop_
_entity.id
_entity.type
_entity.pdbx_description
1 polymer ?
#
loop_
_entity_poly.entity_id
_entity_poly.type
_entity_poly.pdbx_seq_one_letter_code
_entity_poly.pdbx_strand_id
1 'polypeptide(L)'
;MVQFTQYLIHLQRYSVPSNSSSNSSCPLSPVKWCLNEMGSSPFCIRSPTLIPTCLLALLIGVYCSKNISKLPEKFETRWLYQLTFFLFGIMMTSAGILHCFLGDPQRLSLTLRNNGVDSLLVIQILFAIIDAGLTTSVAVSFLFCGLCDINFLDPKSNATRFLLIGSYFIVFVLWTLGVFRQWSWTFHVLYLGVISVSCFIYLLTQLWIKSNRRALPSLLVGGLYGAIGLFAASFAANRICKSEGPFWSQYIGPEFLWFLFSDVSMAFIFIYVIQAHRENKVTIHKCDVDIDVEENPEKY
;
A
#
# COMPACT_ATOMS: atom_id res chain seq x y z
N MET A 1 -4.84 7.18 29.50
CA MET A 1 -3.78 6.53 28.69
C MET A 1 -4.21 5.18 28.07
N VAL A 2 -5.52 4.83 28.08
CA VAL A 2 -6.05 3.50 27.63
C VAL A 2 -6.93 3.59 26.37
N GLN A 3 -7.27 4.78 25.88
CA GLN A 3 -8.08 4.96 24.65
C GLN A 3 -7.27 4.88 23.34
N PHE A 4 -5.94 4.81 23.43
CA PHE A 4 -5.06 4.96 22.27
C PHE A 4 -5.11 3.77 21.31
N THR A 5 -5.16 2.57 21.88
CA THR A 5 -5.21 1.32 21.13
C THR A 5 -6.62 1.00 20.66
N GLN A 6 -7.62 1.52 21.38
CA GLN A 6 -8.98 1.49 20.90
C GLN A 6 -9.17 2.31 19.63
N TYR A 7 -8.37 3.35 19.33
CA TYR A 7 -8.62 4.20 18.17
C TYR A 7 -8.04 3.69 16.85
N LEU A 8 -6.81 3.15 16.83
CA LEU A 8 -6.26 2.51 15.62
C LEU A 8 -7.03 1.24 15.26
N ILE A 9 -7.61 0.56 16.24
CA ILE A 9 -8.38 -0.68 16.06
C ILE A 9 -9.88 -0.40 15.90
N HIS A 10 -10.40 0.68 16.50
CA HIS A 10 -11.72 1.18 16.12
C HIS A 10 -11.70 1.65 14.68
N LEU A 11 -10.63 2.20 14.11
CA LEU A 11 -10.69 2.60 12.69
C LEU A 11 -10.65 1.43 11.69
N GLN A 12 -10.25 0.23 12.13
CA GLN A 12 -10.46 -1.04 11.40
C GLN A 12 -11.78 -1.77 11.78
N ARG A 13 -12.47 -1.36 12.86
CA ARG A 13 -13.75 -1.95 13.35
C ARG A 13 -14.96 -1.00 13.44
N TYR A 14 -14.83 0.30 13.16
CA TYR A 14 -15.88 1.31 13.30
C TYR A 14 -16.41 1.71 11.94
N SER A 15 -17.28 0.85 11.46
CA SER A 15 -18.53 1.28 10.85
C SER A 15 -19.74 0.56 11.46
N VAL A 16 -19.69 0.09 12.72
CA VAL A 16 -20.91 -0.27 13.47
C VAL A 16 -20.77 0.06 14.98
N PRO A 17 -21.67 0.89 15.55
CA PRO A 17 -21.73 1.08 17.00
C PRO A 17 -22.19 -0.21 17.68
N SER A 18 -21.38 -0.70 18.61
CA SER A 18 -21.71 -1.81 19.51
C SER A 18 -22.69 -1.34 20.59
N ASN A 19 -23.92 -1.03 20.19
CA ASN A 19 -25.07 -0.92 21.09
C ASN A 19 -26.26 -1.65 20.45
N SER A 20 -26.06 -2.94 20.21
CA SER A 20 -27.18 -3.89 20.12
C SER A 20 -26.64 -5.28 20.40
N SER A 21 -27.32 -5.98 21.29
CA SER A 21 -27.33 -7.43 21.45
C SER A 21 -27.70 -8.10 20.12
N SER A 22 -26.78 -8.10 19.18
CA SER A 22 -26.91 -8.77 17.90
C SER A 22 -26.03 -10.00 17.91
N ASN A 23 -26.66 -11.15 17.66
CA ASN A 23 -26.03 -12.43 17.37
C ASN A 23 -25.09 -12.29 16.16
N SER A 24 -23.90 -11.69 16.33
CA SER A 24 -22.90 -11.63 15.27
C SER A 24 -22.29 -13.02 15.12
N SER A 25 -22.65 -13.71 14.03
CA SER A 25 -22.20 -15.06 13.67
C SER A 25 -20.74 -15.14 13.21
N CYS A 26 -19.98 -14.06 13.34
CA CYS A 26 -18.58 -14.01 12.94
C CYS A 26 -17.71 -14.53 14.09
N PRO A 27 -16.79 -15.48 13.85
CA PRO A 27 -15.86 -15.92 14.88
C PRO A 27 -15.05 -14.71 15.36
N LEU A 28 -15.22 -14.38 16.64
CA LEU A 28 -14.62 -13.21 17.29
C LEU A 28 -13.08 -13.31 17.42
N SER A 29 -12.48 -14.44 17.07
CA SER A 29 -11.05 -14.67 17.12
C SER A 29 -10.49 -15.17 15.78
N PRO A 30 -9.53 -14.45 15.17
CA PRO A 30 -8.79 -14.98 14.02
C PRO A 30 -8.02 -16.25 14.39
N VAL A 31 -7.73 -17.10 13.39
CA VAL A 31 -6.90 -18.30 13.58
C VAL A 31 -5.54 -17.92 14.16
N LYS A 32 -5.10 -18.61 15.20
CA LYS A 32 -3.75 -18.44 15.77
C LYS A 32 -3.02 -19.75 15.78
N TRP A 33 -1.74 -19.72 15.44
CA TRP A 33 -0.85 -20.88 15.53
C TRP A 33 0.18 -20.64 16.62
N CYS A 34 0.07 -21.37 17.73
CA CYS A 34 0.97 -21.26 18.87
C CYS A 34 1.82 -22.53 19.00
N LEU A 35 3.11 -22.37 19.20
CA LEU A 35 4.00 -23.43 19.66
C LEU A 35 3.89 -23.50 21.18
N ASN A 36 3.33 -24.59 21.68
CA ASN A 36 3.30 -24.88 23.11
C ASN A 36 4.65 -25.48 23.52
N GLU A 37 5.58 -24.65 23.95
CA GLU A 37 6.73 -25.14 24.73
C GLU A 37 6.41 -25.04 26.23
N MET A 38 6.58 -26.15 26.94
CA MET A 38 6.45 -26.20 28.39
C MET A 38 7.52 -25.30 29.03
N GLY A 39 7.16 -24.09 29.44
CA GLY A 39 7.94 -23.31 30.43
C GLY A 39 8.31 -21.88 30.08
N SER A 40 8.08 -21.38 28.87
CA SER A 40 8.25 -19.95 28.56
C SER A 40 7.16 -19.46 27.59
N SER A 41 6.93 -18.14 27.57
CA SER A 41 5.82 -17.49 26.84
C SER A 41 5.63 -18.08 25.44
N PRO A 42 4.47 -18.68 25.11
CA PRO A 42 4.28 -19.39 23.86
C PRO A 42 4.44 -18.45 22.67
N PHE A 43 5.26 -18.84 21.70
CA PHE A 43 5.37 -18.12 20.43
C PHE A 43 4.12 -18.38 19.61
N CYS A 44 3.37 -17.32 19.28
CA CYS A 44 2.11 -17.39 18.57
C CYS A 44 2.09 -16.51 17.32
N ILE A 45 1.75 -17.10 16.18
CA ILE A 45 1.36 -16.40 14.96
C ILE A 45 -0.13 -16.09 15.05
N ARG A 46 -0.49 -14.80 15.04
CA ARG A 46 -1.84 -14.31 15.32
C ARG A 46 -2.75 -14.21 14.09
N SER A 47 -2.17 -14.05 12.91
CA SER A 47 -2.87 -13.95 11.61
C SER A 47 -2.11 -14.70 10.52
N PRO A 48 -2.00 -16.04 10.61
CA PRO A 48 -1.16 -16.84 9.70
C PRO A 48 -1.62 -16.73 8.23
N THR A 49 -2.88 -16.42 7.99
CA THR A 49 -3.44 -16.26 6.64
C THR A 49 -2.91 -15.04 5.88
N LEU A 50 -2.34 -14.05 6.57
CA LEU A 50 -1.70 -12.90 5.95
C LEU A 50 -0.25 -13.19 5.52
N ILE A 51 0.38 -14.27 6.00
CA ILE A 51 1.77 -14.58 5.65
C ILE A 51 1.94 -14.75 4.13
N PRO A 52 1.08 -15.53 3.42
CA PRO A 52 1.21 -15.68 1.97
C PRO A 52 1.08 -14.35 1.20
N THR A 53 0.16 -13.47 1.61
CA THR A 53 -0.02 -12.16 0.94
C THR A 53 1.16 -11.23 1.23
N CYS A 54 1.66 -11.19 2.47
CA CYS A 54 2.87 -10.40 2.79
C CYS A 54 4.11 -10.87 2.02
N LEU A 55 4.28 -12.19 1.86
CA LEU A 55 5.36 -12.76 1.05
C LEU A 55 5.17 -12.44 -0.44
N LEU A 56 3.94 -12.55 -0.95
CA LEU A 56 3.61 -12.17 -2.32
C LEU A 56 3.91 -10.69 -2.58
N ALA A 57 3.52 -9.80 -1.67
CA ALA A 57 3.78 -8.38 -1.74
C ALA A 57 5.28 -8.05 -1.79
N LEU A 58 6.08 -8.70 -0.94
CA LEU A 58 7.53 -8.56 -0.94
C LEU A 58 8.13 -9.04 -2.26
N LEU A 59 7.67 -10.18 -2.78
CA LEU A 59 8.10 -10.70 -4.08
C LEU A 59 7.74 -9.72 -5.21
N ILE A 60 6.52 -9.20 -5.23
CA ILE A 60 6.08 -8.18 -6.20
C ILE A 60 6.97 -6.95 -6.09
N GLY A 61 7.14 -6.39 -4.89
CA GLY A 61 7.95 -5.18 -4.68
C GLY A 61 9.39 -5.32 -5.18
N VAL A 62 10.07 -6.41 -4.79
CA VAL A 62 11.46 -6.68 -5.22
C VAL A 62 11.54 -7.00 -6.72
N TYR A 63 10.64 -7.84 -7.23
CA TYR A 63 10.62 -8.22 -8.65
C TYR A 63 10.34 -7.02 -9.56
N CYS A 64 9.32 -6.22 -9.23
CA CYS A 64 8.95 -5.02 -9.98
C CYS A 64 10.08 -3.99 -9.93
N SER A 65 10.64 -3.71 -8.75
CA SER A 65 11.78 -2.81 -8.58
C SER A 65 12.99 -3.23 -9.44
N LYS A 66 13.34 -4.53 -9.41
CA LYS A 66 14.45 -5.10 -10.21
C LYS A 66 14.19 -5.07 -11.72
N ASN A 67 12.96 -5.22 -12.18
CA ASN A 67 12.67 -5.18 -13.61
C ASN A 67 12.54 -3.76 -14.13
N ILE A 68 12.04 -2.83 -13.31
CA ILE A 68 12.02 -1.41 -13.65
C ILE A 68 13.44 -0.86 -13.77
N SER A 69 14.36 -1.26 -12.88
CA SER A 69 15.77 -0.82 -12.97
C SER A 69 16.47 -1.24 -14.26
N LYS A 70 16.00 -2.29 -14.93
CA LYS A 70 16.51 -2.77 -16.22
C LYS A 70 15.92 -2.03 -17.43
N LEU A 71 14.92 -1.16 -17.24
CA LEU A 71 14.41 -0.34 -18.33
C LEU A 71 15.50 0.63 -18.83
N PRO A 72 15.53 0.96 -20.13
CA PRO A 72 16.55 1.83 -20.72
C PRO A 72 16.57 3.22 -20.09
N GLU A 73 17.73 3.88 -20.12
CA GLU A 73 17.98 5.17 -19.45
C GLU A 73 17.11 6.33 -19.95
N LYS A 74 16.51 6.21 -21.14
CA LYS A 74 15.52 7.18 -21.64
C LYS A 74 14.25 7.26 -20.77
N PHE A 75 14.04 6.33 -19.84
CA PHE A 75 12.96 6.41 -18.85
C PHE A 75 13.43 7.18 -17.61
N GLU A 76 13.27 8.50 -17.63
CA GLU A 76 13.82 9.36 -16.57
C GLU A 76 13.16 9.14 -15.21
N THR A 77 11.88 8.76 -15.19
CA THR A 77 11.10 8.45 -13.98
C THR A 77 11.33 7.04 -13.42
N ARG A 78 12.24 6.25 -14.04
CA ARG A 78 12.56 4.86 -13.64
C ARG A 78 12.86 4.71 -12.15
N TRP A 79 13.69 5.58 -11.61
CA TRP A 79 14.15 5.47 -10.23
C TRP A 79 13.01 5.74 -9.22
N LEU A 80 12.07 6.62 -9.56
CA LEU A 80 10.89 6.91 -8.73
C LEU A 80 10.00 5.68 -8.64
N TYR A 81 9.64 5.10 -9.79
CA TYR A 81 8.85 3.86 -9.81
C TYR A 81 9.58 2.71 -9.10
N GLN A 82 10.89 2.55 -9.33
CA GLN A 82 11.71 1.54 -8.65
C GLN A 82 11.62 1.68 -7.12
N LEU A 83 11.70 2.92 -6.63
CA LEU A 83 11.57 3.23 -5.21
C LEU A 83 10.15 2.95 -4.70
N THR A 84 9.10 3.36 -5.43
CA THR A 84 7.69 3.12 -5.06
C THR A 84 7.40 1.63 -4.85
N PHE A 85 7.79 0.78 -5.80
CA PHE A 85 7.58 -0.67 -5.69
C PHE A 85 8.41 -1.29 -4.56
N PHE A 86 9.62 -0.78 -4.34
CA PHE A 86 10.45 -1.25 -3.23
C PHE A 86 9.85 -0.87 -1.86
N LEU A 87 9.38 0.37 -1.70
CA LEU A 87 8.71 0.85 -0.49
C LEU A 87 7.43 0.07 -0.22
N PHE A 88 6.66 -0.29 -1.26
CA PHE A 88 5.49 -1.17 -1.13
C PHE A 88 5.85 -2.54 -0.53
N GLY A 89 6.94 -3.16 -1.01
CA GLY A 89 7.41 -4.44 -0.44
C GLY A 89 7.80 -4.33 1.03
N ILE A 90 8.47 -3.23 1.42
CA ILE A 90 8.84 -2.97 2.83
C ILE A 90 7.59 -2.74 3.68
N MET A 91 6.65 -1.92 3.19
CA MET A 91 5.38 -1.62 3.86
C MET A 91 4.63 -2.91 4.20
N MET A 92 4.39 -3.76 3.20
CA MET A 92 3.64 -5.01 3.40
C MET A 92 4.38 -6.01 4.30
N THR A 93 5.72 -6.01 4.27
CA THR A 93 6.53 -6.80 5.22
C THR A 93 6.37 -6.28 6.64
N SER A 94 6.39 -4.96 6.84
CA SER A 94 6.20 -4.34 8.16
C SER A 94 4.78 -4.58 8.70
N ALA A 95 3.77 -4.53 7.84
CA ALA A 95 2.40 -4.89 8.16
C ALA A 95 2.29 -6.38 8.53
N GLY A 96 2.95 -7.28 7.79
CA GLY A 96 3.03 -8.70 8.14
C GLY A 96 3.66 -8.94 9.51
N ILE A 97 4.74 -8.24 9.85
CA ILE A 97 5.36 -8.32 11.18
C ILE A 97 4.38 -7.86 12.26
N LEU A 98 3.72 -6.73 12.03
CA LEU A 98 2.74 -6.17 12.95
C LEU A 98 1.54 -7.09 13.16
N HIS A 99 0.89 -7.55 12.10
CA HIS A 99 -0.37 -8.31 12.19
C HIS A 99 -0.14 -9.80 12.51
N CYS A 100 0.90 -10.43 11.96
CA CYS A 100 1.14 -11.86 12.15
C CYS A 100 1.87 -12.17 13.46
N PHE A 101 2.85 -11.37 13.89
CA PHE A 101 3.72 -11.71 15.01
C PHE A 101 3.45 -10.88 16.26
N LEU A 102 3.36 -9.56 16.11
CA LEU A 102 3.13 -8.67 17.25
C LEU A 102 1.64 -8.58 17.63
N GLY A 103 0.79 -8.69 16.62
CA GLY A 103 -0.66 -8.54 16.51
C GLY A 103 -1.31 -7.36 17.23
N ASP A 104 -2.62 -7.52 17.41
CA ASP A 104 -3.51 -6.40 17.69
C ASP A 104 -3.22 -5.73 19.05
N PRO A 105 -2.84 -4.45 19.07
CA PRO A 105 -2.37 -3.82 20.30
C PRO A 105 -3.48 -3.67 21.37
N GLN A 106 -4.78 -3.81 21.04
CA GLN A 106 -5.89 -3.78 22.02
C GLN A 106 -5.73 -4.85 23.11
N ARG A 107 -5.30 -6.07 22.76
CA ARG A 107 -5.12 -7.14 23.76
C ARG A 107 -3.94 -6.88 24.70
N LEU A 108 -2.98 -6.03 24.29
CA LEU A 108 -1.81 -5.70 25.10
C LEU A 108 -2.08 -4.54 26.08
N SER A 109 -3.03 -3.66 25.77
CA SER A 109 -3.45 -2.58 26.68
C SER A 109 -3.99 -3.09 28.03
N LEU A 110 -4.58 -4.29 28.04
CA LEU A 110 -5.03 -4.98 29.25
C LEU A 110 -3.86 -5.55 30.08
N THR A 111 -2.80 -6.01 29.41
CA THR A 111 -1.58 -6.53 30.07
C THR A 111 -0.73 -5.40 30.65
N LEU A 112 -0.66 -4.27 29.95
CA LEU A 112 0.04 -3.03 30.36
C LEU A 112 -0.50 -2.37 31.62
N ARG A 113 -1.78 -2.60 31.95
CA ARG A 113 -2.39 -2.01 33.15
C ARG A 113 -1.69 -2.47 34.43
N ASN A 114 -1.00 -3.62 34.40
CA ASN A 114 -0.51 -4.27 35.61
C ASN A 114 1.02 -4.27 35.76
N ASN A 115 1.84 -4.20 34.69
CA ASN A 115 3.26 -4.59 34.79
C ASN A 115 4.32 -3.60 34.24
N GLY A 116 3.97 -2.37 33.89
CA GLY A 116 4.94 -1.36 33.40
C GLY A 116 5.11 -1.35 31.87
N VAL A 117 6.04 -0.51 31.37
CA VAL A 117 6.24 -0.31 29.93
C VAL A 117 6.97 -1.52 29.34
N ASP A 118 6.22 -2.48 28.81
CA ASP A 118 6.77 -3.63 28.11
C ASP A 118 7.48 -3.19 26.83
N SER A 119 8.75 -3.59 26.63
CA SER A 119 9.52 -3.32 25.41
C SER A 119 8.80 -3.74 24.12
N LEU A 120 7.90 -4.73 24.22
CA LEU A 120 7.05 -5.20 23.12
C LEU A 120 6.08 -4.11 22.61
N LEU A 121 5.55 -3.25 23.49
CA LEU A 121 4.66 -2.16 23.10
C LEU A 121 5.39 -1.13 22.25
N VAL A 122 6.62 -0.78 22.64
CA VAL A 122 7.44 0.20 21.90
C VAL A 122 7.70 -0.31 20.48
N ILE A 123 8.03 -1.60 20.36
CA ILE A 123 8.23 -2.26 19.07
C ILE A 123 6.94 -2.25 18.24
N GLN A 124 5.79 -2.59 18.84
CA GLN A 124 4.49 -2.53 18.15
C GLN A 124 4.17 -1.15 17.60
N ILE A 125 4.33 -0.11 18.43
CA ILE A 125 4.09 1.28 18.03
C ILE A 125 5.03 1.68 16.89
N LEU A 126 6.30 1.28 16.97
CA LEU A 126 7.28 1.54 15.92
C LEU A 126 6.85 0.91 14.59
N PHE A 127 6.48 -0.37 14.59
CA PHE A 127 6.03 -1.06 13.37
C PHE A 127 4.72 -0.46 12.82
N ALA A 128 3.80 -0.03 13.68
CA ALA A 128 2.57 0.65 13.25
C ALA A 128 2.85 2.02 12.61
N ILE A 129 3.79 2.80 13.16
CA ILE A 129 4.22 4.07 12.55
C ILE A 129 4.91 3.82 11.20
N ILE A 130 5.78 2.80 11.12
CA ILE A 130 6.48 2.44 9.89
C ILE A 130 5.48 2.02 8.81
N ASP A 131 4.54 1.12 9.13
CA ASP A 131 3.53 0.63 8.18
C ASP A 131 2.65 1.76 7.65
N ALA A 132 2.05 2.55 8.55
CA ALA A 132 1.20 3.67 8.18
C ALA A 132 1.96 4.77 7.43
N GLY A 133 3.18 5.09 7.88
CA GLY A 133 4.06 6.07 7.25
C GLY A 133 4.50 5.65 5.85
N LEU A 134 4.87 4.38 5.66
CA LEU A 134 5.22 3.85 4.35
C LEU A 134 4.01 3.79 3.42
N THR A 135 2.81 3.47 3.93
CA THR A 135 1.59 3.48 3.12
C THR A 135 1.31 4.84 2.52
N THR A 136 1.30 5.89 3.34
CA THR A 136 1.14 7.27 2.85
C THR A 136 2.31 7.66 1.92
N SER A 137 3.54 7.23 2.24
CA SER A 137 4.72 7.52 1.41
C SER A 137 4.63 6.90 0.02
N VAL A 138 4.18 5.65 -0.12
CA VAL A 138 3.97 4.97 -1.41
C VAL A 138 2.97 5.74 -2.28
N ALA A 139 1.87 6.22 -1.68
CA ALA A 139 0.89 7.04 -2.40
C ALA A 139 1.49 8.37 -2.87
N VAL A 140 2.27 9.05 -2.02
CA VAL A 140 3.01 10.26 -2.40
C VAL A 140 4.03 9.95 -3.50
N SER A 141 4.72 8.81 -3.47
CA SER A 141 5.63 8.40 -4.54
C SER A 141 4.90 8.27 -5.88
N PHE A 142 3.69 7.67 -5.90
CA PHE A 142 2.88 7.60 -7.12
C PHE A 142 2.46 8.99 -7.62
N LEU A 143 2.09 9.91 -6.74
CA LEU A 143 1.84 11.30 -7.12
C LEU A 143 3.06 11.90 -7.83
N PHE A 144 4.27 11.76 -7.26
CA PHE A 144 5.50 12.24 -7.88
C PHE A 144 5.78 11.55 -9.22
N CYS A 145 5.54 10.23 -9.34
CA CYS A 145 5.64 9.54 -10.62
C CYS A 145 4.73 10.19 -11.67
N GLY A 146 3.47 10.45 -11.33
CA GLY A 146 2.50 11.06 -12.24
C GLY A 146 2.87 12.48 -12.65
N LEU A 147 3.32 13.31 -11.70
CA LEU A 147 3.78 14.67 -11.96
C LEU A 147 5.05 14.71 -12.83
N CYS A 148 5.98 13.77 -12.63
CA CYS A 148 7.16 13.68 -13.47
C CYS A 148 6.82 13.15 -14.88
N ASP A 149 5.87 12.22 -15.01
CA ASP A 149 5.48 11.67 -16.31
C ASP A 149 4.82 12.73 -17.22
N ILE A 150 4.14 13.74 -16.66
CA ILE A 150 3.61 14.91 -17.41
C ILE A 150 4.64 16.04 -17.58
N ASN A 151 5.91 15.82 -17.19
CA ASN A 151 6.97 16.84 -17.16
C ASN A 151 6.65 18.07 -16.29
N PHE A 152 5.76 17.94 -15.29
CA PHE A 152 5.50 19.00 -14.31
C PHE A 152 6.65 19.11 -13.30
N LEU A 153 7.27 17.98 -12.97
CA LEU A 153 8.50 17.90 -12.19
C LEU A 153 9.61 17.24 -13.01
N ASP A 154 10.83 17.73 -12.86
CA ASP A 154 12.01 17.09 -13.46
C ASP A 154 12.54 15.98 -12.51
N PRO A 155 12.52 14.69 -12.91
CA PRO A 155 12.99 13.59 -12.08
C PRO A 155 14.51 13.58 -11.86
N LYS A 156 15.29 14.30 -12.68
CA LYS A 156 16.75 14.45 -12.52
C LYS A 156 17.12 15.59 -11.58
N SER A 157 16.25 16.58 -11.45
CA SER A 157 16.48 17.73 -10.57
C SER A 157 16.63 17.31 -9.11
N ASN A 158 17.67 17.85 -8.46
CA ASN A 158 17.87 17.67 -7.02
C ASN A 158 16.69 18.25 -6.21
N ALA A 159 16.03 19.30 -6.73
CA ALA A 159 14.87 19.90 -6.07
C ALA A 159 13.73 18.88 -5.91
N THR A 160 13.40 18.14 -6.98
CA THR A 160 12.38 17.07 -6.93
C THR A 160 12.74 15.98 -5.93
N ARG A 161 14.02 15.59 -5.86
CA ARG A 161 14.52 14.61 -4.89
C ARG A 161 14.38 15.10 -3.45
N PHE A 162 14.76 16.35 -3.17
CA PHE A 162 14.62 16.94 -1.85
C PHE A 162 13.14 17.12 -1.46
N LEU A 163 12.28 17.51 -2.39
CA LEU A 163 10.83 17.60 -2.16
C LEU A 163 10.22 16.24 -1.81
N LEU A 164 10.62 15.18 -2.52
CA LEU A 164 10.15 13.82 -2.23
C LEU A 164 10.60 13.35 -0.84
N ILE A 165 11.90 13.47 -0.53
CA ILE A 165 12.46 13.08 0.77
C ILE A 165 11.84 13.92 1.89
N GLY A 166 11.69 15.23 1.68
CA GLY A 166 11.00 16.12 2.62
C GLY A 166 9.56 15.70 2.86
N SER A 167 8.85 15.28 1.82
CA SER A 167 7.47 14.76 1.95
C SER A 167 7.42 13.48 2.78
N TYR A 168 8.33 12.52 2.56
CA TYR A 168 8.41 11.31 3.40
C TYR A 168 8.72 11.63 4.85
N PHE A 169 9.65 12.56 5.10
CA PHE A 169 9.99 12.99 6.45
C PHE A 169 8.80 13.64 7.15
N ILE A 170 8.08 14.54 6.48
CA ILE A 170 6.88 15.19 7.02
C ILE A 170 5.80 14.15 7.34
N VAL A 171 5.53 13.22 6.41
CA VAL A 171 4.56 12.13 6.62
C VAL A 171 4.94 11.29 7.85
N PHE A 172 6.21 10.91 7.98
CA PHE A 172 6.71 10.14 9.10
C PHE A 172 6.57 10.89 10.43
N VAL A 173 6.95 12.18 10.46
CA VAL A 173 6.81 13.04 11.65
C VAL A 173 5.34 13.23 12.03
N LEU A 174 4.45 13.46 11.06
CA LEU A 174 3.02 13.62 11.31
C LEU A 174 2.37 12.35 11.83
N TRP A 175 2.75 11.17 11.31
CA TRP A 175 2.31 9.89 11.87
C TRP A 175 2.84 9.68 13.28
N THR A 176 4.12 9.95 13.52
CA THR A 176 4.75 9.85 14.84
C THR A 176 4.05 10.76 15.85
N LEU A 177 3.88 12.05 15.53
CA LEU A 177 3.19 13.00 16.39
C LEU A 177 1.71 12.65 16.57
N GLY A 178 1.02 12.24 15.50
CA GLY A 178 -0.38 11.84 15.55
C GLY A 178 -0.61 10.64 16.46
N VAL A 179 0.31 9.67 16.43
CA VAL A 179 0.33 8.52 17.34
C VAL A 179 0.64 9.00 18.77
N PHE A 180 1.74 9.71 19.02
CA PHE A 180 2.08 10.12 20.39
C PHE A 180 1.07 11.10 21.03
N ARG A 181 0.44 11.98 20.24
CA ARG A 181 -0.55 12.97 20.70
C ARG A 181 -1.99 12.51 20.58
N GLN A 182 -2.23 11.29 20.07
CA GLN A 182 -3.56 10.69 19.96
C GLN A 182 -4.55 11.53 19.14
N TRP A 183 -4.08 12.07 18.02
CA TRP A 183 -4.91 12.90 17.14
C TRP A 183 -5.91 12.03 16.37
N SER A 184 -7.21 12.20 16.66
CA SER A 184 -8.30 11.45 16.01
C SER A 184 -8.40 11.67 14.50
N TRP A 185 -7.91 12.82 14.03
CA TRP A 185 -7.93 13.23 12.63
C TRP A 185 -6.72 12.72 11.83
N THR A 186 -5.67 12.21 12.47
CA THR A 186 -4.44 11.74 11.79
C THR A 186 -4.75 10.68 10.75
N PHE A 187 -5.56 9.68 11.10
CA PHE A 187 -5.95 8.63 10.15
C PHE A 187 -6.78 9.18 8.98
N HIS A 188 -7.78 10.01 9.28
CA HIS A 188 -8.64 10.59 8.24
C HIS A 188 -7.86 11.47 7.25
N VAL A 189 -6.90 12.25 7.75
CA VAL A 189 -6.13 13.16 6.91
C VAL A 189 -4.98 12.43 6.22
N LEU A 190 -4.10 11.74 6.95
CA LEU A 190 -2.89 11.12 6.39
C LEU A 190 -3.16 9.83 5.65
N TYR A 191 -4.11 9.03 6.13
CA TYR A 191 -4.47 7.78 5.47
C TYR A 191 -5.52 8.06 4.39
N LEU A 192 -6.75 8.41 4.76
CA LEU A 192 -7.82 8.56 3.75
C LEU A 192 -7.57 9.76 2.83
N GLY A 193 -7.22 10.93 3.36
CA GLY A 193 -7.04 12.15 2.58
C GLY A 193 -5.83 12.08 1.64
N VAL A 194 -4.63 11.99 2.19
CA VAL A 194 -3.38 12.05 1.41
C VAL A 194 -3.29 10.89 0.41
N ILE A 195 -3.65 9.66 0.81
CA ILE A 195 -3.61 8.51 -0.13
C ILE A 195 -4.60 8.73 -1.27
N SER A 196 -5.86 9.07 -0.97
CA SER A 196 -6.89 9.24 -2.00
C SER A 196 -6.53 10.36 -2.97
N VAL A 197 -6.08 11.52 -2.46
CA VAL A 197 -5.69 12.66 -3.29
C VAL A 197 -4.48 12.31 -4.15
N SER A 198 -3.44 11.70 -3.58
CA SER A 198 -2.22 11.35 -4.30
C SER A 198 -2.48 10.33 -5.42
N CYS A 199 -3.21 9.27 -5.10
CA CYS A 199 -3.58 8.24 -6.08
C CYS A 199 -4.55 8.77 -7.15
N PHE A 200 -5.50 9.63 -6.77
CA PHE A 200 -6.43 10.25 -7.72
C PHE A 200 -5.72 11.19 -8.70
N ILE A 201 -4.83 12.06 -8.20
CA ILE A 201 -4.02 12.93 -9.07
C ILE A 201 -3.13 12.09 -9.97
N TYR A 202 -2.48 11.04 -9.46
CA TYR A 202 -1.72 10.11 -10.28
C TYR A 202 -2.58 9.52 -11.42
N LEU A 203 -3.76 9.00 -11.11
CA LEU A 203 -4.68 8.47 -12.13
C LEU A 203 -5.04 9.54 -13.19
N LEU A 204 -5.35 10.77 -12.75
CA LEU A 204 -5.64 11.88 -13.66
C LEU A 204 -4.45 12.21 -14.57
N THR A 205 -3.23 12.26 -14.02
CA THR A 205 -2.03 12.51 -14.84
C THR A 205 -1.81 11.41 -15.87
N GLN A 206 -2.01 10.14 -15.50
CA GLN A 206 -1.85 9.03 -16.44
C GLN A 206 -2.94 9.01 -17.52
N LEU A 207 -4.17 9.40 -17.18
CA LEU A 207 -5.25 9.60 -18.16
C LEU A 207 -4.96 10.78 -19.11
N TRP A 208 -4.37 11.86 -18.59
CA TRP A 208 -4.11 13.06 -19.36
C TRP A 208 -2.97 12.91 -20.36
N ILE A 209 -1.94 12.11 -20.05
CA ILE A 209 -0.83 11.78 -20.97
C ILE A 209 -1.32 11.11 -22.26
N LYS A 210 -2.62 10.80 -22.38
CA LYS A 210 -3.17 9.95 -23.45
C LYS A 210 -2.34 8.68 -23.56
N SER A 211 -1.89 8.20 -22.38
CA SER A 211 -1.12 6.98 -22.23
C SER A 211 -1.85 5.88 -22.98
N ASN A 212 -1.09 5.14 -23.78
CA ASN A 212 -1.59 4.33 -24.87
C ASN A 212 -2.83 3.52 -24.48
N ARG A 213 -3.86 3.52 -25.34
CA ARG A 213 -5.15 2.83 -25.12
C ARG A 213 -5.00 1.36 -24.72
N ARG A 214 -3.85 0.74 -25.02
CA ARG A 214 -3.53 -0.66 -24.69
C ARG A 214 -3.06 -0.86 -23.24
N ALA A 215 -2.36 0.10 -22.66
CA ALA A 215 -1.87 0.01 -21.27
C ALA A 215 -2.94 0.44 -20.25
N LEU A 216 -3.82 1.37 -20.64
CA LEU A 216 -4.86 1.93 -19.77
C LEU A 216 -5.76 0.87 -19.08
N PRO A 217 -6.19 -0.23 -19.74
CA PRO A 217 -6.96 -1.28 -19.08
C PRO A 217 -6.26 -1.87 -17.86
N SER A 218 -4.93 -2.06 -17.89
CA SER A 218 -4.18 -2.56 -16.73
C SER A 218 -4.22 -1.58 -15.56
N LEU A 219 -4.09 -0.28 -15.83
CA LEU A 219 -4.22 0.74 -14.79
C LEU A 219 -5.63 0.75 -14.16
N LEU A 220 -6.68 0.67 -15.00
CA LEU A 220 -8.07 0.66 -14.54
C LEU A 220 -8.39 -0.59 -13.72
N VAL A 221 -7.93 -1.77 -14.15
CA VAL A 221 -8.09 -3.01 -13.40
C VAL A 221 -7.35 -2.94 -12.08
N GLY A 222 -6.11 -2.42 -12.06
CA GLY A 222 -5.36 -2.20 -10.83
C GLY A 222 -6.11 -1.28 -9.84
N GLY A 223 -6.56 -0.13 -10.33
CA GLY A 223 -7.36 0.82 -9.53
C GLY A 223 -8.67 0.21 -9.01
N LEU A 224 -9.34 -0.62 -9.82
CA LEU A 224 -10.55 -1.33 -9.41
C LEU A 224 -10.28 -2.32 -8.28
N TYR A 225 -9.20 -3.12 -8.36
CA TYR A 225 -8.82 -4.02 -7.27
C TYR A 225 -8.48 -3.25 -5.99
N GLY A 226 -7.74 -2.15 -6.08
CA GLY A 226 -7.47 -1.28 -4.93
C GLY A 226 -8.75 -0.73 -4.28
N ALA A 227 -9.71 -0.28 -5.09
CA ALA A 227 -11.00 0.21 -4.62
C ALA A 227 -11.86 -0.90 -3.99
N ILE A 228 -11.89 -2.10 -4.58
CA ILE A 228 -12.59 -3.26 -4.04
C ILE A 228 -11.98 -3.68 -2.70
N GLY A 229 -10.65 -3.70 -2.59
CA GLY A 229 -9.96 -3.95 -1.33
C GLY A 229 -10.38 -2.96 -0.25
N LEU A 230 -10.34 -1.66 -0.56
CA LEU A 230 -10.71 -0.62 0.41
C LEU A 230 -12.17 -0.76 0.83
N PHE A 231 -13.04 -1.01 -0.14
CA PHE A 231 -14.46 -1.23 0.11
C PHE A 231 -14.72 -2.45 0.99
N ALA A 232 -14.00 -3.55 0.73
CA ALA A 232 -14.06 -4.77 1.52
C ALA A 232 -13.66 -4.52 2.98
N ALA A 233 -12.56 -3.79 3.20
CA ALA A 233 -12.05 -3.48 4.53
C ALA A 233 -12.93 -2.47 5.30
N SER A 234 -13.44 -1.43 4.64
CA SER A 234 -14.12 -0.31 5.31
C SER A 234 -15.64 -0.46 5.42
N PHE A 235 -16.29 -0.93 4.36
CA PHE A 235 -17.76 -0.88 4.24
C PHE A 235 -18.41 -2.26 4.25
N ALA A 236 -17.77 -3.26 3.65
CA ALA A 236 -18.32 -4.60 3.53
C ALA A 236 -17.81 -5.59 4.59
N ALA A 237 -16.99 -5.16 5.55
CA ALA A 237 -16.36 -6.03 6.53
C ALA A 237 -17.37 -6.97 7.24
N ASN A 238 -18.46 -6.41 7.78
CA ASN A 238 -19.50 -7.20 8.46
C ASN A 238 -20.28 -8.11 7.51
N ARG A 239 -20.44 -7.71 6.24
CA ARG A 239 -21.14 -8.52 5.24
C ARG A 239 -20.30 -9.71 4.81
N ILE A 240 -19.01 -9.49 4.56
CA ILE A 240 -18.04 -10.54 4.21
C ILE A 240 -17.96 -11.56 5.34
N CYS A 241 -17.82 -11.10 6.58
CA CYS A 241 -17.76 -12.03 7.72
C CYS A 241 -19.07 -12.81 7.93
N LYS A 242 -20.22 -12.29 7.48
CA LYS A 242 -21.51 -13.01 7.54
C LYS A 242 -21.70 -13.98 6.37
N SER A 243 -21.21 -13.65 5.17
CA SER A 243 -21.40 -14.47 3.96
C SER A 243 -20.50 -15.70 3.93
N GLU A 244 -19.25 -15.58 4.36
CA GLU A 244 -18.26 -16.67 4.34
C GLU A 244 -18.56 -17.78 5.38
N GLY A 245 -19.48 -17.52 6.31
CA GLY A 245 -19.78 -18.44 7.40
C GLY A 245 -18.62 -18.57 8.41
N PRO A 246 -18.80 -19.35 9.49
CA PRO A 246 -17.88 -19.36 10.62
C PRO A 246 -16.54 -20.03 10.35
N PHE A 247 -16.43 -20.82 9.27
CA PHE A 247 -15.20 -21.51 8.91
C PHE A 247 -14.31 -20.62 8.03
N TRP A 248 -14.83 -20.16 6.87
CA TRP A 248 -14.03 -19.39 5.91
C TRP A 248 -13.73 -17.97 6.39
N SER A 249 -14.60 -17.35 7.19
CA SER A 249 -14.35 -16.02 7.75
C SER A 249 -13.11 -15.95 8.67
N GLN A 250 -12.60 -17.10 9.15
CA GLN A 250 -11.35 -17.16 9.90
C GLN A 250 -10.11 -17.07 9.02
N TYR A 251 -10.24 -17.44 7.73
CA TYR A 251 -9.15 -17.47 6.76
C TYR A 251 -9.24 -16.30 5.77
N ILE A 252 -10.43 -16.04 5.24
CA ILE A 252 -10.75 -15.00 4.25
C ILE A 252 -11.47 -13.85 4.98
N GLY A 253 -10.70 -13.10 5.76
CA GLY A 253 -11.18 -11.90 6.43
C GLY A 253 -11.13 -10.65 5.52
N PRO A 254 -11.80 -9.56 5.92
CA PRO A 254 -11.69 -8.26 5.22
C PRO A 254 -10.25 -7.77 5.09
N GLU A 255 -9.43 -8.03 6.12
CA GLU A 255 -8.00 -7.72 6.13
C GLU A 255 -7.21 -8.55 5.12
N PHE A 256 -7.50 -9.86 5.02
CA PHE A 256 -6.90 -10.71 4.00
C PHE A 256 -7.22 -10.22 2.58
N LEU A 257 -8.49 -9.86 2.33
CA LEU A 257 -8.91 -9.30 1.05
C LEU A 257 -8.25 -7.95 0.74
N TRP A 258 -8.07 -7.08 1.75
CA TRP A 258 -7.33 -5.83 1.60
C TRP A 258 -5.90 -6.07 1.11
N PHE A 259 -5.18 -6.98 1.77
CA PHE A 259 -3.79 -7.31 1.41
C PHE A 259 -3.73 -7.93 0.01
N LEU A 260 -4.55 -8.95 -0.25
CA LEU A 260 -4.58 -9.65 -1.54
C LEU A 260 -4.90 -8.70 -2.70
N PHE A 261 -5.92 -7.86 -2.56
CA PHE A 261 -6.30 -6.93 -3.63
C PHE A 261 -5.31 -5.77 -3.78
N SER A 262 -4.60 -5.38 -2.72
CA SER A 262 -3.47 -4.44 -2.82
C SER A 262 -2.33 -5.03 -3.64
N ASP A 263 -1.99 -6.31 -3.42
CA ASP A 263 -0.96 -7.03 -4.18
C ASP A 263 -1.32 -7.12 -5.67
N VAL A 264 -2.55 -7.53 -5.96
CA VAL A 264 -3.08 -7.61 -7.33
C VAL A 264 -3.08 -6.24 -7.99
N SER A 265 -3.53 -5.19 -7.29
CA SER A 265 -3.49 -3.81 -7.78
C SER A 265 -2.07 -3.40 -8.18
N MET A 266 -1.09 -3.65 -7.31
CA MET A 266 0.31 -3.32 -7.58
C MET A 266 0.90 -4.10 -8.76
N ALA A 267 0.55 -5.38 -8.92
CA ALA A 267 0.95 -6.16 -10.09
C ALA A 267 0.41 -5.58 -11.40
N PHE A 268 -0.85 -5.12 -11.41
CA PHE A 268 -1.45 -4.46 -12.58
C PHE A 268 -0.85 -3.09 -12.87
N ILE A 269 -0.54 -2.30 -11.84
CA ILE A 269 0.18 -1.03 -12.00
C ILE A 269 1.57 -1.28 -12.59
N PHE A 270 2.27 -2.34 -12.17
CA PHE A 270 3.55 -2.71 -12.77
C PHE A 270 3.41 -3.05 -14.26
N ILE A 271 2.41 -3.86 -14.63
CA ILE A 271 2.13 -4.19 -16.04
C ILE A 271 1.88 -2.92 -16.84
N TYR A 272 1.08 -1.99 -16.30
CA TYR A 272 0.84 -0.67 -16.89
C TYR A 272 2.15 0.09 -17.16
N VAL A 273 3.02 0.23 -16.14
CA VAL A 273 4.30 0.96 -16.27
C VAL A 273 5.18 0.36 -17.38
N ILE A 274 5.28 -0.98 -17.43
CA ILE A 274 6.06 -1.67 -18.47
C ILE A 274 5.48 -1.46 -19.87
N GLN A 275 4.16 -1.56 -20.02
CA GLN A 275 3.48 -1.40 -21.31
C GLN A 275 3.56 0.04 -21.83
N ALA A 276 3.25 1.02 -20.98
CA ALA A 276 3.35 2.44 -21.30
C ALA A 276 4.75 2.80 -21.79
N HIS A 277 5.79 2.24 -21.16
CA HIS A 277 7.17 2.47 -21.59
C HIS A 277 7.53 1.79 -22.92
N ARG A 278 7.15 0.52 -23.13
CA ARG A 278 7.47 -0.21 -24.36
C ARG A 278 6.95 0.49 -25.61
N GLU A 279 5.76 1.07 -25.54
CA GLU A 279 5.09 1.67 -26.69
C GLU A 279 5.61 3.08 -27.00
N ASN A 280 6.03 3.85 -25.99
CA ASN A 280 6.76 5.11 -26.21
C ASN A 280 8.04 4.91 -27.04
N LYS A 281 8.72 3.77 -26.89
CA LYS A 281 9.89 3.42 -27.72
C LYS A 281 9.53 3.20 -29.20
N VAL A 282 8.35 2.65 -29.50
CA VAL A 282 7.89 2.39 -30.87
C VAL A 282 7.52 3.69 -31.58
N THR A 283 6.86 4.62 -30.87
CA THR A 283 6.45 5.89 -31.47
C THR A 283 7.64 6.77 -31.85
N ILE A 284 8.69 6.85 -31.00
CA ILE A 284 9.91 7.61 -31.31
C ILE A 284 10.62 7.01 -32.54
N HIS A 285 10.77 5.68 -32.60
CA HIS A 285 11.39 5.04 -33.76
C HIS A 285 10.63 5.24 -35.06
N LYS A 286 9.29 5.37 -35.01
CA LYS A 286 8.50 5.63 -36.21
C LYS A 286 8.65 7.08 -36.69
N CYS A 287 8.76 8.05 -35.77
CA CYS A 287 9.01 9.44 -36.13
C CYS A 287 10.42 9.69 -36.67
N ASP A 288 11.44 8.97 -36.18
CA ASP A 288 12.82 9.12 -36.68
C ASP A 288 13.04 8.48 -38.06
N VAL A 289 12.21 7.50 -38.46
CA VAL A 289 12.35 6.79 -39.75
C VAL A 289 11.61 7.50 -40.89
N ASP A 290 10.61 8.33 -40.58
CA ASP A 290 9.80 9.04 -41.59
C ASP A 290 10.38 10.42 -42.00
N ILE A 291 11.58 10.81 -41.53
CA ILE A 291 12.20 12.11 -41.86
C ILE A 291 13.28 12.03 -42.95
N ASP A 292 13.73 10.83 -43.36
CA ASP A 292 14.82 10.68 -44.35
C ASP A 292 14.36 10.32 -45.79
N VAL A 293 13.07 10.49 -46.15
CA VAL A 293 12.54 10.02 -47.46
C VAL A 293 12.13 11.13 -48.44
N GLU A 294 12.35 12.41 -48.13
CA GLU A 294 11.94 13.51 -49.02
C GLU A 294 13.06 14.50 -49.40
N GLU A 295 14.31 14.03 -49.48
CA GLU A 295 15.44 14.81 -50.00
C GLU A 295 16.19 14.07 -51.12
N ASN A 296 15.48 13.67 -52.18
CA ASN A 296 16.06 13.53 -53.53
C ASN A 296 14.99 13.37 -54.62
N PRO A 297 14.40 14.47 -55.12
CA PRO A 297 13.58 14.43 -56.32
C PRO A 297 14.43 14.78 -57.55
N GLU A 298 15.58 14.14 -57.80
CA GLU A 298 16.33 14.39 -59.04
C GLU A 298 17.34 13.28 -59.36
N LYS A 299 16.85 12.20 -59.96
CA LYS A 299 17.52 11.39 -61.01
C LYS A 299 16.67 10.15 -61.29
N TYR A 300 15.83 10.23 -62.30
CA TYR A 300 15.74 9.31 -63.46
C TYR A 300 14.59 9.74 -64.36
#